data_AF-A0A841JX25-F1
#
_entry.id   AF-A0A841JX25-F1
#
_cell.length_a   1.000
_cell.length_b   1.000
_cell.length_c   1.000
_cell.angle_alpha   90.00
_cell.angle_beta   90.00
_cell.angle_gamma   90.00
#
_symmetry.space_group_name_H-M   'P 1'
#
loop_
_entity.id
_entity.type
_entity.pdbx_description
1 polymer ?
#
loop_
_entity_poly.entity_id
_entity_poly.type
_entity_poly.pdbx_seq_one_letter_code
_entity_poly.pdbx_strand_id
1 'polypeptide(L)'
;MQAKQRRSREEILESFKACAAQFGRTPSEEAFEELTGIKASEVRYYWPKPSALAEEAGLQPNEWLVDKLSDSEVFAGFAQICLHLTKIPSSPELRIAQRELKTRAASAYKRFPGGRGEFRTRFHAWLQDAPLELQPILKFDGWSLPKQNSGTKRSDAITEITPPHPGLRPFLPAALQYLHVLARGDRPPFERPDAEIATQFERRTADAFRCLGFEVKPMGQGTGRKADSLAAAPRERFGLIIDAKVRSAGYVLGTEDRKFLEYANYHGRELQRQGLDRLYFIVVGPSFRESDLKKLTENLSDSPIRNIILITASALMRMVEESIQHRSTFTLLDLEKKFFGNKIISD
;
A
#
# COMPACT_ATOMS: atom_id res chain seq x y z
N MET A 1 -30.32 -4.56 -31.14
CA MET A 1 -29.98 -3.60 -30.07
C MET A 1 -30.07 -2.20 -30.68
N GLN A 2 -31.05 -1.39 -30.28
CA GLN A 2 -31.09 0.01 -30.69
C GLN A 2 -29.88 0.73 -30.08
N ALA A 3 -29.08 1.39 -30.92
CA ALA A 3 -28.03 2.28 -30.43
C ALA A 3 -28.71 3.39 -29.62
N LYS A 4 -28.43 3.47 -28.32
CA LYS A 4 -28.96 4.52 -27.45
C LYS A 4 -28.40 5.84 -27.97
N GLN A 5 -29.23 6.60 -28.68
CA GLN A 5 -28.86 7.89 -29.25
C GLN A 5 -28.46 8.82 -28.09
N ARG A 6 -27.24 9.34 -28.15
CA ARG A 6 -26.72 10.25 -27.13
C ARG A 6 -27.52 11.55 -27.21
N ARG A 7 -27.93 12.07 -26.05
CA ARG A 7 -28.62 13.35 -25.93
C ARG A 7 -27.78 14.47 -26.53
N SER A 8 -28.44 15.47 -27.11
CA SER A 8 -27.76 16.62 -27.69
C SER A 8 -27.18 17.52 -26.59
N ARG A 9 -26.28 18.41 -26.99
CA ARG A 9 -25.68 19.40 -26.10
C ARG A 9 -26.74 20.35 -25.54
N GLU A 10 -27.69 20.75 -26.37
CA GLU A 10 -28.79 21.65 -26.02
C GLU A 10 -29.74 21.00 -25.02
N GLU A 11 -30.10 19.72 -25.22
CA GLU A 11 -30.96 18.96 -24.31
C GLU A 11 -30.35 18.84 -22.90
N ILE A 12 -29.04 18.62 -22.82
CA ILE A 12 -28.33 18.53 -21.53
C ILE A 12 -28.29 19.90 -20.85
N LEU A 13 -28.06 20.98 -21.62
CA LEU A 13 -28.03 22.34 -21.09
C LEU A 13 -29.39 22.79 -20.56
N GLU A 14 -30.48 22.50 -21.27
CA GLU A 14 -31.85 22.79 -20.82
C GLU A 14 -32.22 22.00 -19.58
N SER A 15 -31.89 20.70 -19.56
CA SER A 15 -32.10 19.85 -18.38
C SER A 15 -31.33 20.37 -17.16
N PHE A 16 -30.12 20.88 -17.37
CA PHE A 16 -29.31 21.47 -16.30
C PHE A 16 -29.90 22.76 -15.76
N LYS A 17 -30.41 23.65 -16.64
CA LYS A 17 -31.13 24.88 -16.23
C LYS A 17 -32.42 24.58 -15.47
N ALA A 18 -33.21 23.62 -15.95
CA ALA A 18 -34.44 23.19 -15.28
C ALA A 18 -34.15 22.61 -13.88
N CYS A 19 -33.11 21.78 -13.78
CA CYS A 19 -32.64 21.23 -12.52
C CYS A 19 -32.18 22.35 -11.56
N ALA A 20 -31.39 23.31 -12.04
CA ALA A 20 -30.95 24.45 -11.22
C ALA A 20 -32.11 25.33 -10.74
N ALA A 21 -33.11 25.57 -11.59
CA ALA A 21 -34.32 26.30 -11.21
C ALA A 21 -35.12 25.59 -10.11
N GLN A 22 -35.17 24.26 -10.14
CA GLN A 22 -35.82 23.46 -9.09
C GLN A 22 -35.07 23.50 -7.75
N PHE A 23 -33.75 23.53 -7.77
CA PHE A 23 -32.91 23.57 -6.56
C PHE A 23 -32.64 24.99 -6.04
N GLY A 24 -32.93 26.03 -6.82
CA GLY A 24 -32.58 27.42 -6.50
C GLY A 24 -31.08 27.69 -6.43
N ARG A 25 -30.25 26.75 -6.91
CA ARG A 25 -28.78 26.80 -6.93
C ARG A 25 -28.23 25.84 -7.99
N THR A 26 -26.95 25.95 -8.30
CA THR A 26 -26.27 25.05 -9.23
C THR A 26 -26.29 23.61 -8.70
N PRO A 27 -26.86 22.64 -9.44
CA PRO A 27 -26.96 21.26 -8.96
C PRO A 27 -25.58 20.57 -8.94
N SER A 28 -25.34 19.72 -7.95
CA SER A 28 -24.17 18.82 -7.93
C SER A 28 -24.30 17.74 -9.01
N GLU A 29 -23.18 17.13 -9.45
CA GLU A 29 -23.20 16.03 -10.43
C GLU A 29 -24.17 14.89 -10.02
N GLU A 30 -24.17 14.48 -8.75
CA GLU A 30 -25.06 13.42 -8.24
C GLU A 30 -26.54 13.81 -8.31
N ALA A 31 -26.91 14.98 -7.77
CA ALA A 31 -28.29 15.48 -7.82
C ALA A 31 -28.80 15.69 -9.26
N PHE A 32 -27.93 16.09 -10.19
CA PHE A 32 -28.27 16.23 -11.60
C PHE A 32 -28.53 14.87 -12.26
N GLU A 33 -27.66 13.88 -12.01
CA GLU A 33 -27.83 12.51 -12.54
C GLU A 33 -29.07 11.83 -11.96
N GLU A 34 -29.35 12.00 -10.67
CA GLU A 34 -30.53 11.42 -10.01
C GLU A 34 -31.84 11.99 -10.56
N LEU A 35 -31.90 13.31 -10.80
CA LEU A 35 -33.12 13.97 -11.27
C LEU A 35 -33.37 13.78 -12.77
N THR A 36 -32.32 13.80 -13.59
CA THR A 36 -32.45 13.82 -15.06
C THR A 36 -32.11 12.48 -15.73
N GLY A 37 -31.46 11.58 -15.00
CA GLY A 37 -30.90 10.34 -15.55
C GLY A 37 -29.81 10.59 -16.60
N ILE A 38 -29.25 11.80 -16.69
CA ILE A 38 -28.12 12.14 -17.56
C ILE A 38 -26.85 11.82 -16.80
N LYS A 39 -26.03 10.92 -17.35
CA LYS A 39 -24.82 10.47 -16.66
C LYS A 39 -23.71 11.52 -16.76
N ALA A 40 -22.84 11.57 -15.76
CA ALA A 40 -21.65 12.43 -15.80
C ALA A 40 -20.77 12.19 -17.05
N SER A 41 -20.75 10.98 -17.60
CA SER A 41 -20.02 10.67 -18.85
C SER A 41 -20.64 11.30 -20.10
N GLU A 42 -21.97 11.51 -20.13
CA GLU A 42 -22.67 12.19 -21.24
C GLU A 42 -22.41 13.70 -21.20
N VAL A 43 -22.37 14.28 -19.98
CA VAL A 43 -21.97 15.67 -19.77
C VAL A 43 -20.52 15.89 -20.19
N ARG A 44 -19.60 15.01 -19.74
CA ARG A 44 -18.16 15.14 -20.04
C ARG A 44 -17.79 15.01 -21.52
N TYR A 45 -18.71 14.52 -22.34
CA TYR A 45 -18.54 14.47 -23.79
C TYR A 45 -18.56 15.86 -24.44
N TYR A 46 -19.38 16.78 -23.93
CA TYR A 46 -19.49 18.15 -24.46
C TYR A 46 -18.77 19.19 -23.58
N TRP A 47 -18.63 18.93 -22.28
CA TRP A 47 -17.95 19.83 -21.34
C TRP A 47 -16.78 19.15 -20.62
N PRO A 48 -15.53 19.59 -20.78
CA PRO A 48 -14.36 18.95 -20.17
C PRO A 48 -14.33 19.05 -18.64
N LYS A 49 -15.07 20.02 -18.07
CA LYS A 49 -15.26 20.18 -16.62
C LYS A 49 -16.72 20.53 -16.33
N PRO A 50 -17.31 20.05 -15.21
CA PRO A 50 -18.68 20.38 -14.83
C PRO A 50 -18.92 21.89 -14.63
N SER A 51 -17.88 22.63 -14.24
CA SER A 51 -17.94 24.09 -14.13
C SER A 51 -18.24 24.78 -15.46
N ALA A 52 -17.77 24.22 -16.58
CA ALA A 52 -18.02 24.78 -17.91
C ALA A 52 -19.50 24.66 -18.32
N LEU A 53 -20.18 23.58 -17.91
CA LEU A 53 -21.64 23.45 -18.09
C LEU A 53 -22.39 24.49 -17.25
N ALA A 54 -21.96 24.72 -16.00
CA ALA A 54 -22.56 25.74 -15.15
C ALA A 54 -22.37 27.16 -15.70
N GLU A 55 -21.15 27.50 -16.14
CA GLU A 55 -20.84 28.79 -16.77
C GLU A 55 -21.70 29.02 -18.01
N GLU A 56 -21.82 28.01 -18.88
CA GLU A 56 -22.64 28.11 -20.09
C GLU A 56 -24.15 28.14 -19.80
N ALA A 57 -24.58 27.52 -18.71
CA ALA A 57 -25.95 27.64 -18.23
C ALA A 57 -26.27 29.03 -17.64
N GLY A 58 -25.28 29.93 -17.54
CA GLY A 58 -25.41 31.24 -16.90
C GLY A 58 -25.46 31.15 -15.38
N LEU A 59 -25.02 30.03 -14.81
CA LEU A 59 -25.03 29.76 -13.38
C LEU A 59 -23.61 29.93 -12.83
N GLN A 60 -23.52 30.43 -11.60
CA GLN A 60 -22.25 30.41 -10.88
C GLN A 60 -21.90 28.94 -10.58
N PRO A 61 -20.71 28.44 -10.96
CA PRO A 61 -20.23 27.14 -10.51
C PRO A 61 -20.38 27.06 -9.00
N ASN A 62 -20.75 25.89 -8.46
CA ASN A 62 -20.83 25.72 -7.02
C ASN A 62 -19.51 26.19 -6.40
N GLU A 63 -19.56 27.33 -5.71
CA GLU A 63 -18.50 27.71 -4.80
C GLU A 63 -18.43 26.57 -3.81
N TRP A 64 -17.27 25.93 -3.75
CA TRP A 64 -17.01 25.03 -2.65
C TRP A 64 -17.28 25.88 -1.41
N LEU A 65 -18.27 25.51 -0.59
CA LEU A 65 -18.49 26.09 0.72
C LEU A 65 -17.24 25.74 1.53
N VAL A 66 -16.19 26.52 1.32
CA VAL A 66 -14.93 26.45 2.02
C VAL A 66 -15.08 27.31 3.26
N ASP A 67 -16.07 26.99 4.09
CA ASP A 67 -15.80 27.05 5.53
C ASP A 67 -14.78 25.94 5.77
N LYS A 68 -13.52 26.21 5.40
CA LYS A 68 -12.39 25.41 5.82
C LYS A 68 -12.39 25.54 7.32
N LEU A 69 -13.05 24.58 7.99
CA LEU A 69 -12.92 24.37 9.42
C LEU A 69 -11.44 24.50 9.72
N SER A 70 -11.10 25.27 10.74
CA SER A 70 -9.73 25.40 11.20
C SER A 70 -9.17 24.02 11.55
N ASP A 71 -7.84 23.87 11.50
CA ASP A 71 -7.21 22.62 11.92
C ASP A 71 -7.60 22.26 13.37
N SER A 72 -7.75 23.27 14.23
CA SER A 72 -8.17 23.10 15.63
C SER A 72 -9.59 22.52 15.75
N GLU A 73 -10.56 22.96 14.94
CA GLU A 73 -11.93 22.43 14.98
C GLU A 73 -11.99 20.98 14.50
N VAL A 74 -11.19 20.62 13.50
CA VAL A 74 -11.07 19.24 13.03
C VAL A 74 -10.41 18.36 14.09
N PHE A 75 -9.37 18.87 14.76
CA PHE A 75 -8.71 18.15 15.85
C PHE A 75 -9.62 17.96 17.06
N ALA A 76 -10.39 18.98 17.45
CA ALA A 76 -11.38 18.85 18.52
C ALA A 76 -12.44 17.78 18.21
N GLY A 77 -12.99 17.80 16.99
CA GLY A 77 -13.95 16.79 16.55
C GLY A 77 -13.35 15.38 16.49
N PHE A 78 -12.07 15.26 16.11
CA PHE A 78 -11.35 13.99 16.09
C PHE A 78 -11.02 13.49 17.51
N ALA A 79 -10.70 14.39 18.44
CA ALA A 79 -10.44 14.07 19.85
C ALA A 79 -11.68 13.49 20.54
N GLN A 80 -12.86 14.06 20.29
CA GLN A 80 -14.13 13.51 20.77
C GLN A 80 -14.36 12.08 20.31
N ILE A 81 -14.05 11.79 19.04
CA ILE A 81 -14.15 10.43 18.49
C ILE A 81 -13.15 9.49 19.17
N CYS A 82 -11.93 9.96 19.42
CA CYS A 82 -10.92 9.16 20.12
C CYS A 82 -11.39 8.80 21.53
N LEU A 83 -11.93 9.76 22.28
CA LEU A 83 -12.45 9.52 23.63
C LEU A 83 -13.63 8.54 23.62
N HIS A 84 -14.56 8.68 22.67
CA HIS A 84 -15.70 7.77 22.51
C HIS A 84 -15.26 6.33 22.23
N LEU A 85 -14.22 6.15 21.41
CA LEU A 85 -13.74 4.83 21.02
C LEU A 85 -12.63 4.29 21.93
N THR A 86 -12.11 5.11 22.85
CA THR A 86 -10.95 4.81 23.72
C THR A 86 -9.69 4.37 22.96
N LYS A 87 -9.58 4.74 21.68
CA LYS A 87 -8.47 4.39 20.79
C LYS A 87 -8.36 5.36 19.62
N ILE A 88 -7.23 5.31 18.90
CA ILE A 88 -7.08 6.04 17.65
C ILE A 88 -7.89 5.35 16.53
N PRO A 89 -8.94 5.98 15.96
CA PRO A 89 -9.86 5.32 15.04
C PRO A 89 -9.22 4.93 13.71
N SER A 90 -9.58 3.77 13.18
CA SER A 90 -9.36 3.42 11.76
C SER A 90 -10.29 4.24 10.84
N SER A 91 -10.04 4.25 9.53
CA SER A 91 -10.90 5.00 8.58
C SER A 91 -12.37 4.55 8.53
N PRO A 92 -12.69 3.25 8.69
CA PRO A 92 -14.08 2.81 8.86
C PRO A 92 -14.69 3.28 10.18
N GLU A 93 -13.98 3.12 11.31
CA GLU A 93 -14.46 3.50 12.64
C GLU A 93 -14.69 5.01 12.76
N LEU A 94 -13.80 5.81 12.17
CA LEU A 94 -13.96 7.26 12.07
C LEU A 94 -15.28 7.64 11.40
N ARG A 95 -15.65 6.97 10.30
CA ARG A 95 -16.90 7.23 9.57
C ARG A 95 -18.14 6.82 10.37
N ILE A 96 -18.05 5.76 11.16
CA ILE A 96 -19.16 5.28 12.00
C ILE A 96 -19.36 6.24 13.18
N ALA A 97 -18.31 6.48 13.97
CA ALA A 97 -18.37 7.34 15.15
C ALA A 97 -18.72 8.79 14.80
N GLN A 98 -18.33 9.28 13.62
CA GLN A 98 -18.73 10.60 13.16
C GLN A 98 -20.25 10.73 12.96
N ARG A 99 -20.93 9.68 12.46
CA ARG A 99 -22.39 9.70 12.28
C ARG A 99 -23.11 9.72 13.63
N GLU A 100 -22.56 9.00 14.61
CA GLU A 100 -23.09 8.94 15.97
C GLU A 100 -22.92 10.27 16.71
N LEU A 101 -21.73 10.86 16.64
CA LEU A 101 -21.36 12.07 17.39
C LEU A 101 -21.64 13.38 16.61
N LYS A 102 -22.12 13.28 15.36
CA LYS A 102 -22.38 14.40 14.45
C LYS A 102 -21.19 15.37 14.29
N THR A 103 -19.96 14.87 14.42
CA THR A 103 -18.75 15.68 14.29
C THR A 103 -18.42 15.95 12.82
N ARG A 104 -17.64 17.01 12.54
CA ARG A 104 -17.24 17.38 11.17
C ARG A 104 -15.84 16.86 10.78
N ALA A 105 -15.43 15.71 11.31
CA ALA A 105 -14.08 15.14 11.13
C ALA A 105 -13.94 14.10 9.99
N ALA A 106 -14.91 13.96 9.09
CA ALA A 106 -14.92 12.96 7.99
C ALA A 106 -13.64 12.91 7.16
N SER A 107 -13.08 14.09 6.90
CA SER A 107 -11.95 14.30 6.00
C SER A 107 -10.62 14.40 6.73
N ALA A 108 -10.56 14.16 8.05
CA ALA A 108 -9.37 14.24 8.87
C ALA A 108 -8.14 13.63 8.19
N TYR A 109 -8.23 12.37 7.75
CA TYR A 109 -7.11 11.66 7.10
C TYR A 109 -6.82 12.05 5.65
N LYS A 110 -7.65 12.89 5.02
CA LYS A 110 -7.47 13.43 3.67
C LYS A 110 -7.14 14.92 3.68
N ARG A 111 -7.08 15.55 4.87
CA ARG A 111 -6.94 16.99 5.04
C ARG A 111 -5.54 17.50 4.70
N PHE A 112 -4.52 16.69 4.94
CA PHE A 112 -3.12 17.03 4.68
C PHE A 112 -2.52 16.19 3.55
N PRO A 113 -1.56 16.72 2.76
CA PRO A 113 -0.91 16.00 1.66
C PRO A 113 -0.25 14.69 2.08
N GLY A 114 0.33 14.63 3.29
CA GLY A 114 0.91 13.43 3.89
C GLY A 114 -0.13 12.46 4.48
N GLY A 115 -1.42 12.69 4.20
CA GLY A 115 -2.52 11.80 4.52
C GLY A 115 -2.65 11.50 6.02
N ARG A 116 -2.84 10.22 6.36
CA ARG A 116 -3.05 9.75 7.74
C ARG A 116 -1.84 10.02 8.65
N GLY A 117 -0.62 9.90 8.13
CA GLY A 117 0.61 10.05 8.91
C GLY A 117 0.79 11.49 9.38
N GLU A 118 0.73 12.43 8.43
CA GLU A 118 0.85 13.86 8.73
C GLU A 118 -0.28 14.38 9.63
N PHE A 119 -1.52 13.92 9.39
CA PHE A 119 -2.65 14.26 10.27
C PHE A 119 -2.37 13.83 11.71
N ARG A 120 -1.90 12.60 11.92
CA ARG A 120 -1.60 12.07 13.26
C ARG A 120 -0.47 12.84 13.94
N THR A 121 0.58 13.19 13.21
CA THR A 121 1.67 14.01 13.76
C THR A 121 1.19 15.37 14.22
N ARG A 122 0.42 16.08 13.38
CA ARG A 122 -0.12 17.40 13.73
C ARG A 122 -1.16 17.32 14.85
N PHE A 123 -2.01 16.30 14.85
CA PHE A 123 -2.97 16.05 15.92
C PHE A 123 -2.28 15.72 17.25
N HIS A 124 -1.21 14.92 17.23
CA HIS A 124 -0.42 14.62 18.42
C HIS A 124 0.27 15.87 18.98
N ALA A 125 0.85 16.71 18.12
CA ALA A 125 1.42 18.00 18.54
C ALA A 125 0.33 18.91 19.14
N TRP A 126 -0.83 19.01 18.51
CA TRP A 126 -1.95 19.78 19.03
C TRP A 126 -2.46 19.24 20.39
N LEU A 127 -2.45 17.92 20.60
CA LEU A 127 -2.82 17.32 21.89
C LEU A 127 -1.85 17.68 23.02
N GLN A 128 -0.59 17.97 22.74
CA GLN A 128 0.38 18.37 23.78
C GLN A 128 -0.03 19.71 24.43
N ASP A 129 -0.62 20.61 23.65
CA ASP A 129 -1.10 21.92 24.10
C ASP A 129 -2.61 21.94 24.39
N ALA A 130 -3.30 20.80 24.27
CA ALA A 130 -4.74 20.70 24.45
C ALA A 130 -5.15 20.64 25.93
N PRO A 131 -6.42 20.97 26.28
CA PRO A 131 -6.94 20.86 27.64
C PRO A 131 -6.72 19.48 28.27
N LEU A 132 -6.55 19.45 29.60
CA LEU A 132 -6.25 18.23 30.39
C LEU A 132 -7.20 17.06 30.11
N GLU A 133 -8.45 17.35 29.75
CA GLU A 133 -9.48 16.35 29.42
C GLU A 133 -9.15 15.53 28.15
N LEU A 134 -8.34 16.07 27.24
CA LEU A 134 -7.96 15.42 25.98
C LEU A 134 -6.60 14.69 26.07
N GLN A 135 -5.83 14.97 27.12
CA GLN A 135 -4.52 14.35 27.37
C GLN A 135 -4.55 12.81 27.48
N PRO A 136 -5.62 12.14 27.99
CA PRO A 136 -5.68 10.68 27.98
C PRO A 136 -5.52 10.06 26.58
N ILE A 137 -5.87 10.80 25.52
CA ILE A 137 -5.75 10.32 24.13
C ILE A 137 -4.29 10.05 23.76
N LEU A 138 -3.32 10.78 24.34
CA LEU A 138 -1.89 10.54 24.12
C LEU A 138 -1.45 9.13 24.57
N LYS A 139 -2.21 8.50 25.48
CA LYS A 139 -1.93 7.15 26.00
C LYS A 139 -2.64 6.04 25.22
N PHE A 140 -3.46 6.38 24.23
CA PHE A 140 -4.17 5.38 23.44
C PHE A 140 -3.24 4.61 22.51
N ASP A 141 -3.49 3.32 22.36
CA ASP A 141 -2.78 2.50 21.38
C ASP A 141 -3.14 2.91 19.94
N GLY A 142 -2.18 2.77 19.02
CA GLY A 142 -2.40 3.02 17.59
C GLY A 142 -1.87 4.35 17.04
N TRP A 143 -1.13 5.11 17.85
CA TRP A 143 -0.23 6.19 17.40
C TRP A 143 0.96 5.63 16.62
N SER A 144 0.73 5.09 15.42
CA SER A 144 1.82 4.89 14.46
C SER A 144 2.25 6.27 13.95
N LEU A 145 2.94 7.04 14.80
CA LEU A 145 3.51 8.33 14.47
C LEU A 145 4.81 8.08 13.69
N PRO A 146 5.03 8.78 12.56
CA PRO A 146 6.35 8.79 11.95
C PRO A 146 7.32 9.44 12.95
N LYS A 147 8.42 8.76 13.27
CA LYS A 147 9.46 9.24 14.20
C LYS A 147 9.91 10.65 13.76
N GLN A 148 9.59 11.68 14.54
CA GLN A 148 10.16 13.00 14.37
C GLN A 148 11.52 13.06 15.06
N ASN A 149 12.55 13.42 14.29
CA ASN A 149 13.85 13.79 14.81
C ASN A 149 13.75 15.17 15.48
N SER A 150 13.83 15.23 16.81
CA SER A 150 14.26 16.44 17.52
C SER A 150 14.89 16.05 18.85
N GLY A 151 16.19 16.37 18.98
CA GLY A 151 16.92 16.18 20.21
C GLY A 151 16.59 17.30 21.21
N THR A 152 16.40 16.96 22.48
CA THR A 152 16.92 17.68 23.66
C THR A 152 16.93 16.71 24.85
N LYS A 153 17.93 16.85 25.73
CA LYS A 153 18.42 15.91 26.75
C LYS A 153 17.58 15.80 28.04
N ARG A 154 17.82 14.66 28.75
CA ARG A 154 17.63 14.28 30.18
C ARG A 154 16.21 13.88 30.61
N SER A 155 15.99 12.83 31.40
CA SER A 155 16.89 11.87 32.09
C SER A 155 16.12 10.63 32.55
N ASP A 156 16.85 9.52 32.62
CA ASP A 156 16.73 8.39 33.55
C ASP A 156 15.43 7.58 33.57
N ALA A 157 15.30 6.69 32.59
CA ALA A 157 14.74 5.38 32.80
C ALA A 157 15.54 4.38 31.96
N ILE A 158 16.00 3.31 32.60
CA ILE A 158 16.86 2.25 32.04
C ILE A 158 16.17 1.70 30.79
N THR A 159 16.55 2.23 29.64
CA THR A 159 16.13 1.74 28.34
C THR A 159 17.20 0.74 27.96
N GLU A 160 16.82 -0.53 27.83
CA GLU A 160 17.65 -1.51 27.13
C GLU A 160 18.17 -0.87 25.86
N ILE A 161 19.49 -0.73 25.79
CA ILE A 161 20.20 -0.11 24.68
C ILE A 161 19.93 -0.99 23.47
N THR A 162 18.92 -0.63 22.66
CA THR A 162 18.87 -1.12 21.29
C THR A 162 20.01 -0.39 20.58
N PRO A 163 21.08 -1.09 20.15
CA PRO A 163 22.26 -0.44 19.61
C PRO A 163 21.88 0.42 18.39
N PRO A 164 22.58 1.55 18.16
CA PRO A 164 22.30 2.50 17.09
C PRO A 164 22.51 1.91 15.68
N HIS A 165 22.96 0.66 15.61
CA HIS A 165 22.99 -0.17 14.42
C HIS A 165 22.30 -1.47 14.82
N PRO A 166 21.21 -1.92 14.16
CA PRO A 166 20.81 -3.31 14.32
C PRO A 166 22.04 -4.13 13.94
N GLY A 167 22.48 -5.00 14.86
CA GLY A 167 23.80 -5.66 14.80
C GLY A 167 24.17 -6.05 13.38
N LEU A 168 25.30 -5.52 12.90
CA LEU A 168 25.85 -5.86 11.59
C LEU A 168 25.85 -7.38 11.48
N ARG A 169 25.18 -7.89 10.46
CA ARG A 169 25.06 -9.32 10.20
C ARG A 169 26.32 -9.76 9.47
N PRO A 170 27.30 -10.40 10.13
CA PRO A 170 28.67 -10.50 9.61
C PRO A 170 28.76 -11.32 8.33
N PHE A 171 27.83 -12.28 8.13
CA PHE A 171 27.77 -13.11 6.93
C PHE A 171 26.78 -12.58 5.88
N LEU A 172 26.06 -11.50 6.16
CA LEU A 172 25.13 -10.90 5.21
C LEU A 172 25.86 -9.83 4.37
N PRO A 173 25.84 -9.91 3.03
CA PRO A 173 26.44 -8.90 2.18
C PRO A 173 25.96 -7.48 2.53
N ALA A 174 26.86 -6.50 2.46
CA ALA A 174 26.58 -5.11 2.85
C ALA A 174 25.33 -4.54 2.14
N ALA A 175 25.15 -4.88 0.86
CA ALA A 175 23.98 -4.47 0.07
C ALA A 175 22.63 -4.97 0.65
N LEU A 176 22.63 -6.06 1.42
CA LEU A 176 21.42 -6.70 1.96
C LEU A 176 21.13 -6.34 3.43
N GLN A 177 22.04 -5.64 4.12
CA GLN A 177 21.91 -5.28 5.55
C GLN A 177 20.62 -4.52 5.89
N TYR A 178 20.08 -3.79 4.91
CA TYR A 178 18.89 -2.96 5.05
C TYR A 178 17.74 -3.40 4.14
N LEU A 179 17.72 -4.66 3.70
CA LEU A 179 16.66 -5.17 2.82
C LEU A 179 15.26 -5.01 3.47
N HIS A 180 15.15 -5.29 4.77
CA HIS A 180 13.92 -5.09 5.54
C HIS A 180 13.48 -3.62 5.66
N VAL A 181 14.42 -2.67 5.64
CA VAL A 181 14.12 -1.22 5.65
C VAL A 181 13.49 -0.83 4.32
N LEU A 182 14.09 -1.25 3.21
CA LEU A 182 13.55 -1.03 1.86
C LEU A 182 12.16 -1.66 1.70
N ALA A 183 11.93 -2.86 2.24
CA ALA A 183 10.63 -3.53 2.20
C ALA A 183 9.49 -2.70 2.83
N ARG A 184 9.80 -1.88 3.85
CA ARG A 184 8.83 -0.98 4.50
C ARG A 184 8.59 0.32 3.73
N GLY A 185 9.39 0.58 2.68
CA GLY A 185 9.36 1.84 1.96
C GLY A 185 10.24 2.91 2.60
N ASP A 186 11.07 2.54 3.56
CA ASP A 186 12.02 3.43 4.22
C ASP A 186 13.35 3.42 3.45
N ARG A 187 14.09 4.53 3.54
CA ARG A 187 15.39 4.67 2.89
C ARG A 187 16.54 4.27 3.83
N PRO A 188 17.44 3.36 3.41
CA PRO A 188 18.67 3.08 4.15
C PRO A 188 19.57 4.33 4.30
N PRO A 189 20.40 4.43 5.35
CA PRO A 189 21.21 5.62 5.63
C PRO A 189 22.19 6.04 4.52
N PHE A 190 22.62 5.08 3.69
CA PHE A 190 23.66 5.27 2.67
C PHE A 190 23.10 5.26 1.23
N GLU A 191 21.78 5.29 1.10
CA GLU A 191 21.14 5.18 -0.20
C GLU A 191 21.10 6.50 -0.95
N ARG A 192 21.27 6.44 -2.27
CA ARG A 192 21.22 7.64 -3.10
C ARG A 192 19.81 8.24 -3.10
N PRO A 193 19.65 9.57 -3.01
CA PRO A 193 18.33 10.17 -2.85
C PRO A 193 17.41 10.07 -4.08
N ASP A 194 17.99 9.86 -5.24
CA ASP A 194 17.37 9.82 -6.57
C ASP A 194 16.83 8.44 -6.95
N ALA A 195 17.30 7.38 -6.29
CA ALA A 195 16.89 6.02 -6.60
C ALA A 195 15.53 5.67 -5.97
N GLU A 196 14.64 5.13 -6.79
CA GLU A 196 13.29 4.71 -6.42
C GLU A 196 13.33 3.45 -5.52
N ILE A 197 12.63 3.48 -4.39
CA ILE A 197 12.78 2.48 -3.31
C ILE A 197 12.30 1.11 -3.78
N ALA A 198 11.21 1.02 -4.56
CA ALA A 198 10.72 -0.27 -5.05
C ALA A 198 11.71 -0.92 -6.00
N THR A 199 12.23 -0.18 -6.98
CA THR A 199 13.28 -0.63 -7.91
C THR A 199 14.50 -1.17 -7.16
N GLN A 200 14.93 -0.48 -6.09
CA GLN A 200 16.05 -0.96 -5.28
C GLN A 200 15.74 -2.22 -4.49
N PHE A 201 14.53 -2.30 -3.93
CA PHE A 201 14.08 -3.47 -3.20
C PHE A 201 13.99 -4.69 -4.11
N GLU A 202 13.44 -4.55 -5.31
CA GLU A 202 13.39 -5.60 -6.34
C GLU A 202 14.79 -6.08 -6.70
N ARG A 203 15.71 -5.14 -7.00
CA ARG A 203 17.09 -5.47 -7.34
C ARG A 203 17.79 -6.24 -6.22
N ARG A 204 17.69 -5.77 -4.98
CA ARG A 204 18.36 -6.41 -3.83
C ARG A 204 17.70 -7.74 -3.44
N THR A 205 16.40 -7.88 -3.69
CA THR A 205 15.73 -9.17 -3.58
C THR A 205 16.32 -10.16 -4.59
N ALA A 206 16.49 -9.76 -5.85
CA ALA A 206 17.16 -10.58 -6.86
C ALA A 206 18.59 -10.95 -6.44
N ASP A 207 19.36 -10.00 -5.91
CA ASP A 207 20.71 -10.24 -5.40
C ASP A 207 20.73 -11.21 -4.22
N ALA A 208 19.74 -11.15 -3.32
CA ALA A 208 19.60 -12.12 -2.23
C ALA A 208 19.44 -13.56 -2.76
N PHE A 209 18.60 -13.77 -3.78
CA PHE A 209 18.47 -15.09 -4.41
C PHE A 209 19.76 -15.51 -5.16
N ARG A 210 20.51 -14.58 -5.75
CA ARG A 210 21.85 -14.90 -6.29
C ARG A 210 22.79 -15.38 -5.18
N CYS A 211 22.80 -14.72 -4.01
CA CYS A 211 23.62 -15.13 -2.88
C CYS A 211 23.27 -16.53 -2.35
N LEU A 212 21.99 -16.91 -2.40
CA LEU A 212 21.56 -18.28 -2.08
C LEU A 212 22.12 -19.31 -3.10
N GLY A 213 22.44 -18.87 -4.32
CA GLY A 213 23.06 -19.70 -5.36
C GLY A 213 22.16 -19.96 -6.56
N PHE A 214 21.04 -19.24 -6.70
CA PHE A 214 20.18 -19.35 -7.87
C PHE A 214 20.76 -18.63 -9.10
N GLU A 215 20.41 -19.13 -10.28
CA GLU A 215 20.56 -18.39 -11.53
C GLU A 215 19.39 -17.41 -11.66
N VAL A 216 19.64 -16.11 -11.45
CA VAL A 216 18.58 -15.08 -11.38
C VAL A 216 18.58 -14.17 -12.60
N LYS A 217 17.45 -14.18 -13.33
CA LYS A 217 17.12 -13.27 -14.42
C LYS A 217 16.23 -12.13 -13.89
N PRO A 218 16.76 -10.91 -13.73
CA PRO A 218 15.96 -9.76 -13.33
C PRO A 218 15.08 -9.32 -14.52
N MET A 219 13.83 -9.00 -14.26
CA MET A 219 12.85 -8.63 -15.29
C MET A 219 12.52 -7.13 -15.27
N GLY A 220 12.75 -6.47 -14.13
CA GLY A 220 12.72 -5.01 -13.93
C GLY A 220 11.34 -4.36 -13.98
N GLN A 221 11.21 -3.17 -13.37
CA GLN A 221 10.02 -2.31 -13.53
C GLN A 221 9.92 -1.68 -14.91
N GLY A 222 8.67 -1.47 -15.38
CA GLY A 222 8.36 -0.53 -16.47
C GLY A 222 7.82 -1.13 -17.77
N THR A 223 7.68 -2.45 -17.90
CA THR A 223 7.07 -3.06 -19.11
C THR A 223 6.02 -4.13 -18.77
N GLY A 224 4.84 -3.68 -18.34
CA GLY A 224 3.62 -4.51 -18.35
C GLY A 224 3.47 -5.50 -17.18
N ARG A 225 2.83 -6.64 -17.47
CA ARG A 225 2.39 -7.68 -16.52
C ARG A 225 3.45 -8.79 -16.40
N LYS A 226 4.60 -8.48 -15.81
CA LYS A 226 5.72 -9.42 -15.61
C LYS A 226 6.08 -9.51 -14.12
N ALA A 227 6.62 -10.64 -13.70
CA ALA A 227 7.22 -10.79 -12.38
C ALA A 227 8.51 -9.96 -12.28
N ASP A 228 8.99 -9.66 -11.07
CA ASP A 228 10.18 -8.83 -10.86
C ASP A 228 11.46 -9.60 -11.17
N SER A 229 11.49 -10.90 -10.87
CA SER A 229 12.63 -11.78 -11.15
C SER A 229 12.20 -13.22 -11.35
N LEU A 230 12.94 -13.93 -12.20
CA LEU A 230 12.88 -15.39 -12.29
C LEU A 230 14.19 -15.95 -11.75
N ALA A 231 14.11 -16.98 -10.92
CA ALA A 231 15.27 -17.67 -10.41
C ALA A 231 15.18 -19.16 -10.75
N ALA A 232 16.30 -19.76 -11.16
CA ALA A 232 16.37 -21.16 -11.52
C ALA A 232 17.43 -21.88 -10.67
N ALA A 233 17.12 -23.13 -10.33
CA ALA A 233 18.05 -24.10 -9.77
C ALA A 233 18.11 -25.30 -10.74
N PRO A 234 18.88 -25.20 -11.85
CA PRO A 234 18.81 -26.21 -12.92
C PRO A 234 19.26 -27.60 -12.48
N ARG A 235 20.23 -27.69 -11.56
CA ARG A 235 20.72 -28.97 -11.02
C ARG A 235 19.65 -29.69 -10.22
N GLU A 236 18.93 -28.94 -9.39
CA GLU A 236 17.83 -29.44 -8.59
C GLU A 236 16.52 -29.53 -9.39
N ARG A 237 16.43 -28.91 -10.57
CA ARG A 237 15.28 -28.88 -11.49
C ARG A 237 14.05 -28.15 -10.94
N PHE A 238 14.25 -27.08 -10.17
CA PHE A 238 13.15 -26.22 -9.73
C PHE A 238 13.36 -24.75 -10.08
N GLY A 239 12.26 -24.01 -10.14
CA GLY A 239 12.23 -22.60 -10.52
C GLY A 239 11.36 -21.76 -9.59
N LEU A 240 11.73 -20.50 -9.44
CA LEU A 240 11.05 -19.51 -8.63
C LEU A 240 10.58 -18.36 -9.52
N ILE A 241 9.33 -17.98 -9.34
CA ILE A 241 8.77 -16.73 -9.86
C ILE A 241 8.68 -15.78 -8.67
N ILE A 242 9.46 -14.70 -8.70
CA ILE A 242 9.69 -13.85 -7.53
C ILE A 242 9.11 -12.47 -7.79
N ASP A 243 8.38 -11.98 -6.80
CA ASP A 243 7.77 -10.65 -6.78
C ASP A 243 8.12 -9.96 -5.44
N ALA A 244 8.64 -8.74 -5.50
CA ALA A 244 9.11 -7.96 -4.37
C ALA A 244 8.15 -6.79 -4.12
N LYS A 245 7.54 -6.74 -2.93
CA LYS A 245 6.51 -5.77 -2.59
C LYS A 245 6.91 -4.88 -1.44
N VAL A 246 7.10 -3.60 -1.76
CA VAL A 246 7.31 -2.53 -0.78
C VAL A 246 5.96 -2.05 -0.21
N ARG A 247 5.80 -2.08 1.11
CA ARG A 247 4.57 -1.62 1.79
C ARG A 247 4.87 -1.09 3.21
N SER A 248 4.43 0.13 3.52
CA SER A 248 4.64 0.71 4.86
C SER A 248 3.70 0.16 5.96
N ALA A 249 2.54 -0.37 5.58
CA ALA A 249 1.51 -0.87 6.52
C ALA A 249 1.32 -2.40 6.49
N GLY A 250 2.31 -3.13 5.96
CA GLY A 250 2.23 -4.57 5.69
C GLY A 250 1.56 -4.90 4.35
N TYR A 251 1.70 -6.15 3.92
CA TYR A 251 1.09 -6.63 2.68
C TYR A 251 -0.43 -6.77 2.84
N VAL A 252 -1.17 -6.36 1.83
CA VAL A 252 -2.62 -6.58 1.71
C VAL A 252 -2.89 -6.91 0.25
N LEU A 253 -3.45 -8.09 0.00
CA LEU A 253 -3.86 -8.50 -1.33
C LEU A 253 -4.99 -7.60 -1.85
N GLY A 254 -4.74 -6.89 -2.96
CA GLY A 254 -5.67 -5.93 -3.58
C GLY A 254 -6.11 -6.35 -4.98
N THR A 255 -6.30 -5.41 -5.91
CA THR A 255 -6.67 -5.67 -7.32
C THR A 255 -5.54 -6.21 -8.20
N GLU A 256 -4.39 -6.57 -7.61
CA GLU A 256 -3.20 -7.06 -8.31
C GLU A 256 -3.27 -8.57 -8.62
N ASP A 257 -4.23 -9.29 -8.05
CA ASP A 257 -4.43 -10.75 -8.15
C ASP A 257 -4.41 -11.28 -9.58
N ARG A 258 -5.06 -10.55 -10.50
CA ARG A 258 -5.10 -10.93 -11.91
C ARG A 258 -3.73 -10.86 -12.57
N LYS A 259 -2.89 -9.89 -12.17
CA LYS A 259 -1.52 -9.79 -12.71
C LYS A 259 -0.67 -10.95 -12.23
N PHE A 260 -0.86 -11.36 -10.98
CA PHE A 260 -0.14 -12.48 -10.38
C PHE A 260 -0.43 -13.79 -11.10
N LEU A 261 -1.70 -14.07 -11.37
CA LEU A 261 -2.11 -15.23 -12.15
C LEU A 261 -1.53 -15.23 -13.57
N GLU A 262 -1.53 -14.07 -14.23
CA GLU A 262 -1.06 -13.98 -15.61
C GLU A 262 0.44 -14.26 -15.74
N TYR A 263 1.28 -13.68 -14.88
CA TYR A 263 2.71 -13.98 -14.95
C TYR A 263 3.04 -15.37 -14.37
N ALA A 264 2.28 -15.89 -13.39
CA ALA A 264 2.51 -17.23 -12.84
C ALA A 264 2.31 -18.29 -13.92
N ASN A 265 1.28 -18.11 -14.74
CA ASN A 265 1.03 -18.94 -15.90
C ASN A 265 2.07 -18.75 -17.01
N TYR A 266 2.35 -17.49 -17.38
CA TYR A 266 3.27 -17.19 -18.47
C TYR A 266 4.70 -17.65 -18.17
N HIS A 267 5.27 -17.22 -17.03
CA HIS A 267 6.62 -17.60 -16.63
C HIS A 267 6.69 -19.03 -16.12
N GLY A 268 5.62 -19.57 -15.54
CA GLY A 268 5.61 -20.99 -15.17
C GLY A 268 5.77 -21.89 -16.39
N ARG A 269 5.06 -21.60 -17.49
CA ARG A 269 5.26 -22.31 -18.76
C ARG A 269 6.64 -22.05 -19.37
N GLU A 270 7.19 -20.83 -19.23
CA GLU A 270 8.56 -20.52 -19.66
C GLU A 270 9.60 -21.39 -18.94
N LEU A 271 9.49 -21.52 -17.62
CA LEU A 271 10.40 -22.33 -16.79
C LEU A 271 10.21 -23.83 -17.03
N GLN A 272 8.98 -24.31 -17.22
CA GLN A 272 8.71 -25.71 -17.58
C GLN A 272 9.35 -26.10 -18.91
N ARG A 273 9.35 -25.22 -19.92
CA ARG A 273 10.03 -25.46 -21.19
C ARG A 273 11.55 -25.57 -21.04
N GLN A 274 12.11 -25.02 -19.97
CA GLN A 274 13.53 -25.15 -19.61
C GLN A 274 13.83 -26.42 -18.80
N GLY A 275 12.84 -27.29 -18.56
CA GLY A 275 12.99 -28.55 -17.84
C GLY A 275 12.82 -28.46 -16.32
N LEU A 276 12.37 -27.30 -15.81
CA LEU A 276 12.09 -27.06 -14.40
C LEU A 276 10.64 -27.45 -14.10
N ASP A 277 10.45 -28.59 -13.43
CA ASP A 277 9.13 -29.19 -13.19
C ASP A 277 8.51 -28.77 -11.85
N ARG A 278 9.34 -28.34 -10.90
CA ARG A 278 8.88 -27.85 -9.59
C ARG A 278 8.96 -26.34 -9.57
N LEU A 279 7.80 -25.70 -9.56
CA LEU A 279 7.69 -24.25 -9.64
C LEU A 279 7.08 -23.67 -8.39
N TYR A 280 7.69 -22.61 -7.89
CA TYR A 280 7.27 -21.92 -6.68
C TYR A 280 6.99 -20.46 -7.00
N PHE A 281 5.92 -19.93 -6.44
CA PHE A 281 5.63 -18.51 -6.50
C PHE A 281 6.01 -17.87 -5.17
N ILE A 282 6.94 -16.92 -5.22
CA ILE A 282 7.48 -16.27 -4.02
C ILE A 282 7.14 -14.79 -4.04
N VAL A 283 6.51 -14.32 -2.96
CA VAL A 283 6.38 -12.88 -2.69
C VAL A 283 7.28 -12.51 -1.53
N VAL A 284 8.13 -11.50 -1.73
CA VAL A 284 9.01 -10.96 -0.70
C VAL A 284 8.49 -9.59 -0.26
N GLY A 285 8.34 -9.39 1.05
CA GLY A 285 7.75 -8.16 1.58
C GLY A 285 8.04 -7.93 3.06
N PRO A 286 7.50 -6.87 3.66
CA PRO A 286 7.81 -6.53 5.06
C PRO A 286 7.04 -7.40 6.06
N SER A 287 5.79 -7.75 5.77
CA SER A 287 4.94 -8.61 6.60
C SER A 287 3.75 -9.12 5.79
N PHE A 288 3.18 -10.26 6.21
CA PHE A 288 2.08 -10.93 5.53
C PHE A 288 1.02 -11.41 6.54
N ARG A 289 -0.22 -11.58 6.09
CA ARG A 289 -1.29 -12.21 6.86
C ARG A 289 -1.66 -13.55 6.23
N GLU A 290 -2.11 -14.48 7.06
CA GLU A 290 -2.62 -15.79 6.58
C GLU A 290 -3.76 -15.66 5.57
N SER A 291 -4.59 -14.62 5.72
CA SER A 291 -5.65 -14.32 4.75
C SER A 291 -5.13 -13.96 3.36
N ASP A 292 -3.95 -13.36 3.24
CA ASP A 292 -3.32 -13.05 1.94
C ASP A 292 -2.80 -14.32 1.27
N LEU A 293 -2.16 -15.21 2.05
CA LEU A 293 -1.71 -16.52 1.57
C LEU A 293 -2.87 -17.36 1.06
N LYS A 294 -3.98 -17.39 1.80
CA LYS A 294 -5.18 -18.14 1.42
C LYS A 294 -5.74 -17.65 0.10
N LYS A 295 -5.93 -16.33 -0.05
CA LYS A 295 -6.41 -15.73 -1.30
C LYS A 295 -5.49 -15.99 -2.48
N LEU A 296 -4.17 -15.85 -2.31
CA LEU A 296 -3.21 -16.17 -3.37
C LEU A 296 -3.28 -17.64 -3.78
N THR A 297 -3.41 -18.53 -2.81
CA THR A 297 -3.59 -19.97 -3.04
C THR A 297 -4.83 -20.26 -3.87
N GLU A 298 -5.96 -19.67 -3.50
CA GLU A 298 -7.21 -19.79 -4.24
C GLU A 298 -7.05 -19.23 -5.66
N ASN A 299 -6.47 -18.04 -5.81
CA ASN A 299 -6.29 -17.37 -7.09
C ASN A 299 -5.32 -18.08 -8.05
N LEU A 300 -4.31 -18.78 -7.54
CA LEU A 300 -3.28 -19.47 -8.34
C LEU A 300 -3.48 -20.99 -8.42
N SER A 301 -4.62 -21.49 -7.96
CA SER A 301 -4.94 -22.92 -7.94
C SER A 301 -4.87 -23.58 -9.33
N ASP A 302 -5.27 -22.86 -10.39
CA ASP A 302 -5.22 -23.33 -11.79
C ASP A 302 -3.88 -23.06 -12.50
N SER A 303 -2.87 -22.56 -11.77
CA SER A 303 -1.57 -22.22 -12.33
C SER A 303 -0.59 -23.41 -12.25
N PRO A 304 0.52 -23.41 -13.02
CA PRO A 304 1.54 -24.46 -12.94
C PRO A 304 2.39 -24.40 -11.64
N ILE A 305 2.02 -23.56 -10.68
CA ILE A 305 2.75 -23.34 -9.43
C ILE A 305 2.38 -24.43 -8.42
N ARG A 306 3.41 -25.07 -7.87
CA ARG A 306 3.27 -26.13 -6.87
C ARG A 306 2.94 -25.57 -5.49
N ASN A 307 3.67 -24.53 -5.09
CA ASN A 307 3.50 -23.89 -3.79
C ASN A 307 3.72 -22.38 -3.84
N ILE A 308 3.01 -21.67 -2.97
CA ILE A 308 3.11 -20.23 -2.79
C ILE A 308 3.75 -19.95 -1.45
N ILE A 309 4.84 -19.18 -1.49
CA ILE A 309 5.63 -18.86 -0.30
C ILE A 309 5.70 -17.35 -0.15
N LEU A 310 5.26 -16.85 1.00
CA LEU A 310 5.39 -15.43 1.35
C LEU A 310 6.56 -15.30 2.32
N ILE A 311 7.61 -14.57 1.95
CA ILE A 311 8.84 -14.48 2.74
C ILE A 311 9.04 -13.05 3.21
N THR A 312 9.14 -12.84 4.52
CA THR A 312 9.50 -11.51 5.01
C THR A 312 10.92 -11.16 4.61
N ALA A 313 11.19 -9.89 4.32
CA ALA A 313 12.52 -9.43 3.93
C ALA A 313 13.58 -9.77 4.98
N SER A 314 13.22 -9.71 6.26
CA SER A 314 14.09 -10.13 7.37
C SER A 314 14.38 -11.63 7.35
N ALA A 315 13.38 -12.48 7.10
CA ALA A 315 13.57 -13.91 6.98
C ALA A 315 14.47 -14.26 5.78
N LEU A 316 14.30 -13.56 4.65
CA LEU A 316 15.19 -13.72 3.50
C LEU A 316 16.63 -13.32 3.82
N MET A 317 16.84 -12.20 4.54
CA MET A 317 18.17 -11.82 5.04
C MET A 317 18.78 -12.93 5.88
N ARG A 318 18.02 -13.52 6.81
CA ARG A 318 18.47 -14.64 7.64
C ARG A 318 18.82 -15.88 6.81
N MET A 319 18.01 -16.24 5.82
CA MET A 319 18.32 -17.37 4.93
C MET A 319 19.64 -17.17 4.17
N VAL A 320 19.89 -15.95 3.67
CA VAL A 320 21.15 -15.62 3.00
C VAL A 320 22.32 -15.73 3.97
N GLU A 321 22.18 -15.13 5.15
CA GLU A 321 23.20 -15.16 6.20
C GLU A 321 23.56 -16.60 6.60
N GLU A 322 22.56 -17.43 6.92
CA GLU A 322 22.73 -18.84 7.25
C GLU A 322 23.37 -19.62 6.09
N SER A 323 22.98 -19.33 4.84
CA SER A 323 23.56 -20.00 3.66
C SER A 323 25.04 -19.70 3.46
N ILE A 324 25.48 -18.49 3.82
CA ILE A 324 26.88 -18.07 3.71
C ILE A 324 27.67 -18.61 4.90
N GLN A 325 27.12 -18.51 6.11
CA GLN A 325 27.73 -19.04 7.33
C GLN A 325 27.97 -20.55 7.23
N HIS A 326 27.05 -21.29 6.58
CA HIS A 326 27.11 -22.74 6.41
C HIS A 326 27.28 -23.15 4.95
N ARG A 327 28.05 -22.38 4.17
CA ARG A 327 28.17 -22.57 2.70
C ARG A 327 28.61 -23.96 2.26
N SER A 328 29.41 -24.65 3.08
CA SER A 328 29.92 -26.00 2.81
C SER A 328 28.85 -27.10 2.87
N THR A 329 27.78 -26.87 3.64
CA THR A 329 26.67 -27.83 3.81
C THR A 329 25.36 -27.33 3.21
N PHE A 330 25.27 -26.05 2.88
CA PHE A 330 24.08 -25.46 2.30
C PHE A 330 23.86 -25.94 0.85
N THR A 331 22.68 -26.49 0.59
CA THR A 331 22.23 -26.88 -0.75
C THR A 331 20.89 -26.22 -1.08
N LEU A 332 20.63 -25.97 -2.37
CA LEU A 332 19.32 -25.47 -2.81
C LEU A 332 18.21 -26.52 -2.62
N LEU A 333 18.56 -27.81 -2.56
CA LEU A 333 17.62 -28.88 -2.25
C LEU A 333 17.10 -28.77 -0.80
N ASP A 334 17.97 -28.43 0.15
CA ASP A 334 17.53 -28.23 1.55
C ASP A 334 16.70 -26.95 1.69
N LEU A 335 17.00 -25.92 0.90
CA LEU A 335 16.15 -24.74 0.81
C LEU A 335 14.78 -25.07 0.18
N GLU A 336 14.73 -25.90 -0.85
CA GLU A 336 13.49 -26.33 -1.50
C GLU A 336 12.55 -27.03 -0.50
N LYS A 337 13.08 -27.83 0.43
CA LYS A 337 12.27 -28.45 1.51
C LYS A 337 11.56 -27.39 2.36
N LYS A 338 12.18 -26.22 2.57
CA LYS A 338 11.52 -25.10 3.27
C LYS A 338 10.36 -24.52 2.46
N PHE A 339 10.31 -24.73 1.15
CA PHE A 339 9.21 -24.30 0.26
C PHE A 339 8.09 -25.35 0.11
N PHE A 340 8.13 -26.46 0.84
CA PHE A 340 7.05 -27.45 0.81
C PHE A 340 5.79 -26.93 1.52
N GLY A 341 4.64 -26.92 0.83
CA GLY A 341 3.38 -26.40 1.37
C GLY A 341 3.28 -24.88 1.22
N ASN A 342 2.05 -24.38 1.06
CA ASN A 342 1.79 -22.95 1.02
C ASN A 342 2.00 -22.38 2.42
N LYS A 343 2.86 -21.37 2.57
CA LYS A 343 3.22 -20.85 3.90
C LYS A 343 3.75 -19.43 3.87
N ILE A 344 3.74 -18.83 5.05
CA ILE A 344 4.48 -17.61 5.37
C ILE A 344 5.78 -18.02 6.07
N ILE A 345 6.90 -17.46 5.63
CA ILE A 345 8.18 -17.56 6.33
C ILE A 345 8.51 -16.17 6.88
N SER A 346 8.38 -16.04 8.19
CA SER A 346 8.74 -14.85 8.97
C SER A 346 9.89 -15.18 9.93
N ASP A 347 10.41 -14.15 10.61
CA ASP A 347 11.47 -14.29 11.62
C ASP A 347 11.06 -15.18 12.81
#